data_AF-A0A7U1GFT5-F1
#
_entry.id   AF-A0A7U1GFT5-F1
#
_cell.length_a   1.000
_cell.length_b   1.000
_cell.length_c   1.000
_cell.angle_alpha   90.00
_cell.angle_beta   90.00
_cell.angle_gamma   90.00
#
_symmetry.space_group_name_H-M   'P 1'
#
loop_
_entity.id
_entity.type
_entity.pdbx_description
1 polymer ?
#
loop_
_entity_poly.entity_id
_entity_poly.type
_entity_poly.pdbx_seq_one_letter_code
_entity_poly.pdbx_strand_id
1 'polypeptide(L)'
;VLKVVFLPIWKKSVNNEIKPNSRIEKVRIRFKISQHYRDAELLKSLIKYFYCGYYYPRSNQNVWDFVVSKFSDVNEKILPFFAKYPVEVLRI
;
A
#
# COMPACT_ATOMS: atom_id res chain seq x y z
N VAL A 1 53.10 -2.33 48.55
CA VAL A 1 52.65 -2.33 47.14
C VAL A 1 51.95 -3.65 46.89
N LEU A 2 50.64 -3.63 46.61
CA LEU A 2 49.86 -4.65 45.88
C LEU A 2 48.40 -4.18 45.90
N LYS A 3 47.95 -3.53 44.82
CA LYS A 3 46.53 -3.25 44.57
C LYS A 3 45.96 -4.49 43.87
N VAL A 4 45.10 -5.24 44.55
CA VAL A 4 44.27 -6.25 43.90
C VAL A 4 43.13 -5.50 43.22
N VAL A 5 43.16 -5.43 41.89
CA VAL A 5 42.07 -4.87 41.08
C VAL A 5 41.06 -5.99 40.85
N PHE A 6 39.92 -5.91 41.54
CA PHE A 6 38.74 -6.69 41.16
C PHE A 6 38.11 -6.02 39.93
N LEU A 7 38.31 -6.61 38.75
CA LEU A 7 37.51 -6.27 37.58
C LEU A 7 36.09 -6.86 37.77
N PRO A 8 35.02 -6.05 37.69
CA PRO A 8 33.68 -6.57 37.84
C PRO A 8 33.33 -7.46 36.63
N ILE A 9 32.94 -8.70 36.91
CA ILE A 9 32.57 -9.78 35.97
C ILE A 9 31.23 -9.48 35.22
N TRP A 10 30.74 -8.24 35.23
CA TRP A 10 29.43 -7.85 34.69
C TRP A 10 29.43 -7.45 33.21
N LYS A 11 30.26 -8.08 32.38
CA LYS A 11 30.29 -7.82 30.93
C LYS A 11 29.94 -9.04 30.08
N LYS A 12 28.90 -9.76 30.49
CA LYS A 12 28.20 -10.72 29.62
C LYS A 12 26.73 -10.82 30.01
N SER A 13 26.02 -9.69 29.96
CA SER A 13 24.58 -9.77 29.76
C SER A 13 24.38 -10.00 28.26
N VAL A 14 23.81 -11.16 27.95
CA VAL A 14 23.47 -11.62 26.62
C VAL A 14 22.55 -10.58 25.98
N ASN A 15 23.05 -9.82 25.00
CA ASN A 15 22.21 -9.06 24.09
C ASN A 15 21.53 -10.05 23.13
N ASN A 16 20.57 -10.81 23.63
CA ASN A 16 19.54 -11.37 22.78
C ASN A 16 18.54 -10.25 22.55
N GLU A 17 18.75 -9.47 21.49
CA GLU A 17 17.68 -8.68 20.89
C GLU A 17 16.57 -9.65 20.46
N ILE A 18 15.57 -9.82 21.30
CA ILE A 18 14.33 -10.50 20.93
C ILE A 18 13.67 -9.58 19.92
N LYS A 19 13.85 -9.85 18.62
CA LYS A 19 13.05 -9.21 17.58
C LYS A 19 11.60 -9.62 17.82
N PRO A 20 10.69 -8.70 18.21
CA PRO A 20 9.31 -9.08 18.42
C PRO A 20 8.78 -9.57 17.08
N ASN A 21 8.39 -10.84 17.03
CA ASN A 21 7.84 -11.49 15.84
C ASN A 21 6.36 -11.06 15.64
N SER A 22 6.05 -9.79 15.90
CA SER A 22 4.71 -9.25 15.77
C SER A 22 4.42 -9.02 14.29
N ARG A 23 3.45 -9.77 13.76
CA ARG A 23 2.85 -9.45 12.46
C ARG A 23 2.14 -8.12 12.63
N ILE A 24 2.79 -7.02 12.23
CA ILE A 24 2.13 -5.72 12.17
C ILE A 24 1.11 -5.81 11.05
N GLU A 25 -0.17 -5.89 11.42
CA GLU A 25 -1.27 -5.79 10.48
C GLU A 25 -1.28 -4.39 9.85
N LYS A 26 -1.25 -4.33 8.53
CA LYS A 26 -1.25 -3.08 7.77
C LYS A 26 -2.55 -2.95 7.01
N VAL A 27 -3.35 -1.96 7.37
CA VAL A 27 -4.55 -1.57 6.60
C VAL A 27 -4.10 -0.83 5.35
N ARG A 28 -4.67 -1.20 4.19
CA ARG A 28 -4.42 -0.53 2.91
C ARG A 28 -5.75 -0.27 2.22
N ILE A 29 -5.92 0.98 1.77
CA ILE A 29 -7.06 1.37 0.94
C ILE A 29 -6.63 1.29 -0.52
N ARG A 30 -7.52 0.80 -1.37
CA ARG A 30 -7.28 0.66 -2.81
C ARG A 30 -8.55 0.98 -3.59
N PHE A 31 -8.47 1.93 -4.50
CA PHE A 31 -9.47 2.10 -5.55
C PHE A 31 -9.04 1.30 -6.79
N LYS A 32 -9.98 0.58 -7.41
CA LYS A 32 -9.70 -0.29 -8.57
C LYS A 32 -10.84 -0.26 -9.58
N ILE A 33 -10.49 -0.15 -10.86
CA ILE A 33 -11.39 -0.38 -12.00
C ILE A 33 -10.81 -1.54 -12.81
N SER A 34 -11.60 -2.57 -13.04
CA SER A 34 -11.22 -3.75 -13.82
C SER A 34 -11.96 -3.72 -15.16
N GLN A 35 -11.26 -3.90 -16.28
CA GLN A 35 -11.87 -3.93 -17.60
C GLN A 35 -11.18 -4.94 -18.53
N HIS A 36 -11.89 -5.42 -19.55
CA HIS A 36 -11.32 -6.30 -20.57
C HIS A 36 -10.11 -5.65 -21.29
N TYR A 37 -9.12 -6.45 -21.69
CA TYR A 37 -7.87 -5.94 -22.27
C TYR A 37 -8.06 -5.09 -23.54
N ARG A 38 -9.16 -5.32 -24.28
CA ARG A 38 -9.51 -4.53 -25.48
C ARG A 38 -9.62 -3.03 -25.19
N ASP A 39 -9.98 -2.69 -23.95
CA ASP A 39 -10.19 -1.32 -23.48
C ASP A 39 -8.98 -0.80 -22.67
N ALA A 40 -7.78 -1.34 -22.90
CA ALA A 40 -6.56 -0.93 -22.21
C ALA A 40 -6.25 0.57 -22.38
N GLU A 41 -6.49 1.15 -23.56
CA GLU A 41 -6.30 2.58 -23.79
C GLU A 41 -7.27 3.44 -22.97
N LEU A 42 -8.48 2.94 -22.68
CA LEU A 42 -9.39 3.61 -21.72
C LEU A 42 -8.76 3.65 -20.33
N LEU A 43 -8.25 2.52 -19.82
CA LEU A 43 -7.60 2.48 -18.50
C LEU A 43 -6.37 3.38 -18.42
N LYS A 44 -5.59 3.47 -19.50
CA LYS A 44 -4.46 4.39 -19.61
C LYS A 44 -4.88 5.86 -19.65
N SER A 45 -6.02 6.17 -20.26
CA SER A 45 -6.59 7.52 -20.23
C SER A 45 -7.02 7.95 -18.83
N LEU A 46 -7.47 7.00 -17.98
CA LEU A 46 -7.83 7.30 -16.59
C LEU A 46 -6.65 7.77 -15.74
N ILE A 47 -5.44 7.25 -15.99
CA ILE A 47 -4.23 7.76 -15.33
C ILE A 47 -4.01 9.23 -15.65
N LYS A 48 -4.18 9.60 -16.94
CA LYS A 48 -4.04 11.00 -17.38
C LYS A 48 -5.15 11.88 -16.82
N TYR A 49 -6.37 11.37 -16.78
CA TYR A 49 -7.55 12.08 -16.29
C TYR A 49 -7.46 12.38 -14.79
N PHE A 50 -7.14 11.37 -13.97
CA PHE A 50 -7.03 11.54 -12.51
C PHE A 50 -5.65 12.06 -12.07
N TYR A 51 -4.66 12.12 -12.97
CA TYR A 51 -3.26 12.42 -12.65
C TYR A 51 -2.71 11.54 -11.50
N CYS A 52 -3.17 10.29 -11.41
CA CYS A 52 -2.73 9.32 -10.40
C CYS A 52 -3.00 7.87 -10.82
N GLY A 53 -2.47 6.94 -10.03
CA GLY A 53 -2.65 5.51 -10.24
C GLY A 53 -1.76 4.90 -11.31
N TYR A 54 -1.96 3.62 -11.54
CA TYR A 54 -1.28 2.82 -12.55
C TYR A 54 -2.24 1.78 -13.09
N TYR A 55 -1.95 1.22 -14.27
CA TYR A 55 -2.69 0.06 -14.77
C TYR A 55 -1.74 -1.12 -14.97
N TYR A 56 -2.25 -2.34 -14.88
CA TYR A 56 -1.49 -3.55 -15.17
C TYR A 56 -2.39 -4.68 -15.70
N PRO A 57 -1.85 -5.57 -16.56
CA PRO A 57 -2.54 -6.80 -16.95
C PRO A 57 -2.60 -7.76 -15.77
N ARG A 58 -3.76 -8.36 -15.52
CA ARG A 58 -3.86 -9.44 -14.52
C ARG A 58 -3.32 -10.73 -15.10
N SER A 59 -2.52 -11.46 -14.32
CA SER A 59 -1.95 -12.74 -14.76
C SER A 59 -3.06 -13.73 -15.12
N ASN A 60 -2.88 -14.42 -16.25
CA ASN A 60 -3.76 -15.47 -16.76
C ASN A 60 -5.22 -15.05 -16.98
N GLN A 61 -5.50 -13.75 -17.18
CA GLN A 61 -6.84 -13.22 -17.43
C GLN A 61 -6.81 -12.18 -18.55
N ASN A 62 -7.89 -12.12 -19.33
CA ASN A 62 -8.12 -11.10 -20.37
C ASN A 62 -8.59 -9.76 -19.77
N VAL A 63 -8.12 -9.42 -18.57
CA VAL A 63 -8.57 -8.30 -17.76
C VAL A 63 -7.37 -7.48 -17.33
N TRP A 64 -7.50 -6.16 -17.47
CA TRP A 64 -6.55 -5.17 -17.02
C TRP A 64 -7.17 -4.36 -15.89
N ASP A 65 -6.36 -4.02 -14.90
CA ASP A 65 -6.79 -3.29 -13.71
C ASP A 65 -6.14 -1.90 -13.70
N PHE A 66 -6.93 -0.83 -13.60
CA PHE A 66 -6.47 0.47 -13.12
C PHE A 66 -6.57 0.50 -11.59
N VAL A 67 -5.50 0.92 -10.92
CA VAL A 67 -5.37 0.90 -9.46
C VAL A 67 -4.79 2.20 -8.92
N VAL A 68 -5.39 2.71 -7.86
CA VAL A 68 -4.85 3.77 -7.01
C VAL A 68 -4.69 3.21 -5.59
N SER A 69 -3.44 3.06 -5.14
CA SER A 69 -3.11 2.49 -3.84
C SER A 69 -2.43 3.48 -2.89
N LYS A 70 -1.98 4.63 -3.39
CA LYS A 70 -1.37 5.68 -2.56
C LYS A 70 -2.49 6.40 -1.81
N PHE A 71 -2.42 6.40 -0.48
CA PHE A 71 -3.46 7.02 0.35
C PHE A 71 -3.69 8.49 0.02
N SER A 72 -2.63 9.27 -0.21
CA SER A 72 -2.75 10.68 -0.58
C SER A 72 -3.54 10.87 -1.89
N ASP A 73 -3.28 10.06 -2.91
CA ASP A 73 -4.01 10.15 -4.18
C ASP A 73 -5.48 9.74 -4.01
N VAL A 74 -5.77 8.73 -3.19
CA VAL A 74 -7.15 8.36 -2.89
C VAL A 74 -7.86 9.51 -2.17
N ASN A 75 -7.24 10.09 -1.15
CA ASN A 75 -7.83 11.13 -0.31
C ASN A 75 -8.00 12.47 -1.05
N GLU A 76 -7.03 12.88 -1.86
CA GLU A 76 -6.99 14.20 -2.49
C GLU A 76 -7.62 14.23 -3.89
N LYS A 77 -7.72 13.08 -4.58
CA LYS A 77 -8.19 13.03 -5.98
C LYS A 77 -9.44 12.18 -6.13
N ILE A 78 -9.40 10.94 -5.63
CA ILE A 78 -10.49 9.97 -5.84
C ILE A 78 -11.71 10.31 -4.98
N LEU A 79 -11.54 10.56 -3.68
CA LEU A 79 -12.67 10.91 -2.80
C LEU A 79 -13.36 12.21 -3.22
N PRO A 80 -12.66 13.31 -3.54
CA PRO A 80 -13.33 14.53 -4.00
C PRO A 80 -14.07 14.36 -5.33
N PHE A 81 -13.54 13.53 -6.24
CA PHE A 81 -14.24 13.20 -7.48
C PHE A 81 -15.59 12.54 -7.20
N PHE A 82 -15.63 11.52 -6.35
CA PHE A 82 -16.89 10.83 -6.02
C PHE A 82 -17.79 11.60 -5.05
N ALA A 83 -17.25 12.59 -4.32
CA ALA A 83 -18.08 13.54 -3.58
C ALA A 83 -18.83 14.49 -4.54
N LYS A 84 -18.19 14.90 -5.66
CA LYS A 84 -18.79 15.73 -6.70
C LYS A 84 -19.70 14.95 -7.65
N TYR A 85 -19.30 13.73 -7.98
CA TYR A 85 -20.02 12.81 -8.86
C TYR A 85 -20.30 11.52 -8.09
N PRO A 86 -21.35 11.50 -7.25
CA PRO A 86 -21.71 10.33 -6.46
C PRO A 86 -21.89 9.12 -7.35
N VAL A 87 -21.43 7.97 -6.87
CA VAL A 87 -21.75 6.71 -7.53
C VAL A 87 -23.24 6.46 -7.34
N GLU A 88 -23.99 6.55 -8.42
CA GLU A 88 -25.38 6.12 -8.41
C GLU A 88 -25.42 4.60 -8.26
N VAL A 89 -25.97 4.15 -7.14
CA VAL A 89 -26.37 2.75 -7.02
C VAL A 89 -27.54 2.58 -7.98
N LEU A 90 -27.36 1.71 -9.00
CA LEU A 90 -28.46 1.24 -9.83
C LEU A 90 -29.57 0.73 -8.91
N ARG A 91 -30.69 1.47 -8.85
CA ARG A 91 -31.95 0.94 -8.33
C ARG A 91 -32.48 0.02 -9.41
N ILE A 92 -32.21 -1.27 -9.25
CA ILE A 92 -32.80 -2.36 -10.05
C ILE A 92 -34.09 -2.79 -9.36
#